data_AF-A0A968VZC1-F1
#
_entry.id   AF-A0A968VZC1-F1
#
_cell.length_a   1.000
_cell.length_b   1.000
_cell.length_c   1.000
_cell.angle_alpha   90.00
_cell.angle_beta   90.00
_cell.angle_gamma   90.00
#
_symmetry.space_group_name_H-M   'P 1'
#
loop_
_entity.id
_entity.type
_entity.pdbx_description
1 polymer ?
#
loop_
_entity_poly.entity_id
_entity_poly.type
_entity_poly.pdbx_seq_one_letter_code
_entity_poly.pdbx_strand_id
1 'polypeptide(L)'
;MRAIKYLPFILIVLCACACQTGNKEATATNDGVEKLLLQMTLEEKIGQMTQLCFSTMTLGRDKILNMDYKTMQNAIVNYHVGSFISGTGSLQEWNTFLNQAQKIAMEETRLKIPLLFGIDHIHGANY
;
A
#
# COMPACT_ATOMS: atom_id res chain seq x y z
N MET A 1 19.02 22.65 -54.85
CA MET A 1 20.21 22.66 -53.95
C MET A 1 20.05 23.58 -52.71
N ARG A 2 18.83 23.92 -52.26
CA ARG A 2 18.62 24.77 -51.06
C ARG A 2 18.33 23.97 -49.78
N ALA A 3 17.88 22.73 -49.89
CA ALA A 3 17.55 21.86 -48.75
C ALA A 3 18.77 21.39 -47.95
N ILE A 4 19.93 21.21 -48.59
CA ILE A 4 21.16 20.72 -47.95
C ILE A 4 21.74 21.73 -46.96
N LYS A 5 21.50 23.05 -47.16
CA LYS A 5 22.00 24.10 -46.25
C LYS A 5 21.30 24.11 -44.89
N TYR A 6 20.07 23.61 -44.79
CA TYR A 6 19.31 23.55 -43.54
C TYR A 6 19.40 22.18 -42.86
N LEU A 7 19.99 21.19 -43.53
CA LEU A 7 20.23 19.84 -42.99
C LEU A 7 21.04 19.83 -41.67
N PRO A 8 22.14 20.60 -41.50
CA PRO A 8 22.84 20.64 -40.22
C PRO A 8 22.03 21.34 -39.12
N PHE A 9 21.19 22.31 -39.49
CA PHE A 9 20.34 23.05 -38.56
C PHE A 9 19.18 22.18 -38.04
N ILE A 10 18.59 21.35 -38.92
CA ILE A 10 17.56 20.36 -38.56
C ILE A 10 18.13 19.25 -37.68
N LEU A 11 19.37 18.80 -37.93
CA LEU A 11 20.04 17.80 -37.11
C LEU A 11 20.32 18.28 -35.66
N ILE A 12 20.67 19.55 -35.50
CA ILE A 12 20.95 20.16 -34.18
C ILE A 12 19.66 20.28 -33.34
N VAL A 13 18.53 20.64 -33.98
CA VAL A 13 17.23 20.72 -33.30
C VAL A 13 16.71 19.33 -32.88
N LEU A 14 16.95 18.28 -33.69
CA LEU A 14 16.61 16.90 -33.30
C LEU A 14 17.46 16.40 -32.13
N CYS A 15 18.74 16.77 -32.06
CA CYS A 15 19.65 16.36 -30.99
C CYS A 15 19.32 17.05 -29.65
N ALA A 16 18.87 18.31 -29.68
CA ALA A 16 18.42 19.03 -28.49
C ALA A 16 17.13 18.45 -27.88
N CYS A 17 16.26 17.83 -28.69
CA CYS A 17 15.05 17.16 -28.20
C CYS A 17 15.34 15.78 -27.58
N ALA A 18 16.44 15.12 -27.98
CA ALA A 18 16.85 13.83 -27.45
C ALA A 18 17.62 13.89 -26.11
N CYS A 19 18.03 15.09 -25.66
CA CYS A 19 18.77 15.28 -24.40
C CYS A 19 17.88 15.60 -23.17
N GLN A 20 16.56 15.50 -23.27
CA GLN A 20 15.67 15.59 -22.10
C GLN A 20 15.32 14.20 -21.55
N THR A 21 16.34 13.41 -21.22
CA THR A 21 16.21 12.35 -20.22
C THR A 21 17.04 12.74 -19.01
N GLY A 22 16.73 13.91 -18.45
CA GLY A 22 17.14 14.22 -17.09
C GLY A 22 16.55 13.15 -16.18
N ASN A 23 17.42 12.45 -15.44
CA ASN A 23 17.04 11.51 -14.39
C ASN A 23 15.90 12.10 -13.56
N LYS A 24 14.69 11.56 -13.72
CA LYS A 24 13.67 11.66 -12.68
C LYS A 24 14.14 10.78 -11.54
N GLU A 25 15.08 11.30 -10.74
CA GLU A 25 15.30 10.80 -9.38
C GLU A 25 13.95 10.77 -8.65
N ALA A 26 13.80 9.77 -7.77
CA ALA A 26 12.59 9.32 -7.07
C ALA A 26 11.83 10.40 -6.26
N THR A 27 11.34 11.43 -6.96
CA THR A 27 10.53 12.54 -6.43
C THR A 27 9.04 12.29 -6.66
N ALA A 28 8.68 11.47 -7.65
CA ALA A 28 7.29 11.11 -7.95
C ALA A 28 6.59 10.36 -6.79
N THR A 29 7.34 9.65 -5.95
CA THR A 29 6.83 8.96 -4.75
C THR A 29 6.50 9.93 -3.61
N ASN A 30 7.23 11.03 -3.46
CA ASN A 30 7.04 11.93 -2.32
C ASN A 30 5.77 12.78 -2.47
N ASP A 31 5.47 13.29 -3.66
CA ASP A 31 4.31 14.19 -3.84
C ASP A 31 2.96 13.51 -3.54
N GLY A 32 2.83 12.22 -3.88
CA GLY A 32 1.62 11.46 -3.61
C GLY A 32 1.44 11.15 -2.12
N VAL A 33 2.53 10.77 -1.46
CA VAL A 33 2.54 10.48 -0.02
C VAL A 33 2.29 11.75 0.80
N GLU A 34 2.97 12.85 0.48
CA GLU A 34 2.78 14.16 1.12
C GLU A 34 1.32 14.63 1.01
N LYS A 35 0.72 14.56 -0.18
CA LYS A 35 -0.69 14.92 -0.38
C LYS A 35 -1.64 14.05 0.43
N LEU A 36 -1.33 12.77 0.60
CA LEU A 36 -2.14 11.86 1.40
C LEU A 36 -1.98 12.17 2.90
N LEU A 37 -0.76 12.40 3.39
CA LEU A 37 -0.46 12.76 4.78
C LEU A 37 -1.10 14.09 5.19
N LEU A 38 -1.21 15.05 4.26
CA LEU A 38 -1.91 16.32 4.49
C LEU A 38 -3.43 16.15 4.63
N GLN A 39 -4.01 15.10 4.06
CA GLN A 39 -5.44 14.80 4.17
C GLN A 39 -5.80 14.01 5.43
N MET A 40 -4.81 13.43 6.12
CA MET A 40 -5.02 12.60 7.31
C MET A 40 -5.25 13.41 8.59
N THR A 41 -6.13 12.93 9.44
CA THR A 41 -6.20 13.37 10.84
C THR A 41 -5.04 12.81 11.66
N LEU A 42 -4.87 13.27 12.89
CA LEU A 42 -3.83 12.74 13.78
C LEU A 42 -4.11 11.26 14.12
N GLU A 43 -5.36 10.93 14.36
CA GLU A 43 -5.82 9.57 14.68
C GLU A 43 -5.56 8.61 13.52
N GLU A 44 -5.83 9.05 12.28
CA GLU A 44 -5.52 8.26 11.09
C GLU A 44 -4.01 8.02 10.96
N LYS A 45 -3.17 9.03 11.20
CA LYS A 45 -1.70 8.86 11.18
C LYS A 45 -1.23 7.86 12.24
N ILE A 46 -1.74 7.97 13.46
CA ILE A 46 -1.42 7.05 14.56
C ILE A 46 -1.86 5.62 14.21
N GLY A 47 -3.07 5.46 13.67
CA GLY A 47 -3.58 4.16 13.25
C GLY A 47 -2.74 3.55 12.13
N GLN A 48 -2.33 4.34 11.13
CA GLN A 48 -1.46 3.86 10.05
C GLN A 48 -0.08 3.41 10.54
N MET A 49 0.39 3.95 11.67
CA MET A 49 1.62 3.51 12.34
C MET A 49 1.41 2.34 13.31
N THR A 50 0.18 1.86 13.46
CA THR A 50 -0.19 0.78 14.38
C THR A 50 -0.27 -0.55 13.63
N GLN A 51 0.46 -1.54 14.14
CA GLN A 51 0.43 -2.93 13.67
C GLN A 51 -0.16 -3.85 14.74
N LEU A 52 -1.26 -4.52 14.44
CA LEU A 52 -1.89 -5.46 15.36
C LEU A 52 -1.50 -6.91 15.07
N CYS A 53 -1.33 -7.71 16.12
CA CYS A 53 -1.08 -9.15 16.00
C CYS A 53 -2.39 -9.91 16.09
N PHE A 54 -2.68 -10.85 15.18
CA PHE A 54 -3.97 -11.57 15.23
C PHE A 54 -4.20 -12.31 16.54
N SER A 55 -3.12 -12.84 17.14
CA SER A 55 -3.20 -13.52 18.45
C SER A 55 -3.72 -12.64 19.59
N THR A 56 -3.70 -11.31 19.43
CA THR A 56 -4.26 -10.37 20.42
C THR A 56 -5.74 -10.08 20.22
N MET A 57 -6.33 -10.55 19.12
CA MET A 57 -7.67 -10.18 18.68
C MET A 57 -8.59 -11.39 18.46
N THR A 58 -8.05 -12.62 18.51
CA THR A 58 -8.83 -13.85 18.41
C THR A 58 -9.35 -14.26 19.79
N LEU A 59 -10.60 -14.72 19.84
CA LEU A 59 -11.22 -15.26 21.05
C LEU A 59 -10.66 -16.67 21.33
N GLY A 60 -9.39 -16.76 21.74
CA GLY A 60 -8.74 -18.03 22.04
C GLY A 60 -7.22 -17.96 21.93
N ARG A 61 -6.54 -18.93 22.56
CA ARG A 61 -5.07 -19.06 22.52
C ARG A 61 -4.53 -19.52 21.16
N ASP A 62 -5.41 -19.86 20.24
CA ASP A 62 -5.04 -20.36 18.93
C ASP A 62 -4.91 -19.18 17.96
N LYS A 63 -3.78 -19.12 17.24
CA LYS A 63 -3.46 -18.09 16.22
C LYS A 63 -4.32 -18.22 14.96
N ILE A 64 -5.53 -18.77 15.07
CA ILE A 64 -6.42 -19.05 13.95
C ILE A 64 -6.96 -17.73 13.42
N LEU A 65 -7.05 -17.58 12.10
CA LEU A 65 -7.68 -16.45 11.41
C LEU A 65 -9.21 -16.41 11.65
N ASN A 66 -9.64 -16.26 12.90
CA ASN A 66 -11.02 -16.27 13.34
C ASN A 66 -11.35 -14.98 14.09
N MET A 67 -11.15 -13.85 13.41
CA MET A 67 -11.61 -12.55 13.90
C MET A 67 -13.02 -12.31 13.38
N ASP A 68 -13.95 -11.99 14.27
CA ASP A 68 -15.29 -11.61 13.85
C ASP A 68 -15.26 -10.27 13.08
N TYR A 69 -16.19 -10.12 12.15
CA TYR A 69 -16.26 -8.94 11.28
C TYR A 69 -16.34 -7.62 12.07
N LYS A 70 -17.06 -7.59 13.21
CA LYS A 70 -17.26 -6.35 13.97
C LYS A 70 -15.97 -5.91 14.64
N THR A 71 -15.20 -6.84 15.20
CA THR A 71 -13.88 -6.55 15.78
C THR A 71 -12.91 -6.07 14.70
N MET A 72 -12.87 -6.75 13.55
CA MET A 72 -12.03 -6.35 12.41
C MET A 72 -12.41 -4.96 11.89
N GLN A 73 -13.70 -4.73 11.66
CA GLN A 73 -14.20 -3.45 11.19
C GLN A 73 -13.89 -2.33 12.18
N ASN A 74 -14.09 -2.55 13.49
CA ASN A 74 -13.79 -1.56 14.50
C ASN A 74 -12.30 -1.17 14.50
N ALA A 75 -11.39 -2.14 14.38
CA ALA A 75 -9.96 -1.88 14.28
C ALA A 75 -9.59 -1.05 13.04
N ILE A 76 -10.17 -1.38 11.88
CA ILE A 76 -9.84 -0.72 10.61
C ILE A 76 -10.50 0.66 10.49
N VAL A 77 -11.79 0.76 10.82
CA VAL A 77 -12.60 1.95 10.56
C VAL A 77 -12.48 2.97 11.69
N ASN A 78 -12.57 2.53 12.96
CA ASN A 78 -12.58 3.44 14.10
C ASN A 78 -11.19 3.71 14.67
N TYR A 79 -10.27 2.75 14.58
CA TYR A 79 -8.88 2.90 15.06
C TYR A 79 -7.85 3.07 13.94
N HIS A 80 -8.28 3.06 12.68
CA HIS A 80 -7.45 3.34 11.50
C HIS A 80 -6.20 2.46 11.38
N VAL A 81 -6.22 1.25 11.94
CA VAL A 81 -5.09 0.32 11.97
C VAL A 81 -4.56 0.09 10.55
N GLY A 82 -3.27 0.34 10.34
CA GLY A 82 -2.63 0.27 9.02
C GLY A 82 -2.13 -1.13 8.65
N SER A 83 -1.83 -1.96 9.64
CA SER A 83 -1.31 -3.30 9.37
C SER A 83 -1.68 -4.36 10.39
N PHE A 84 -1.66 -5.60 9.91
CA PHE A 84 -1.81 -6.79 10.74
C PHE A 84 -0.62 -7.73 10.52
N ILE A 85 -0.18 -8.41 11.58
CA ILE A 85 0.92 -9.37 11.52
C ILE A 85 0.55 -10.69 12.19
N SER A 86 1.11 -11.78 11.66
CA SER A 86 1.09 -13.14 12.24
C SER A 86 -0.29 -13.78 12.27
N GLY A 87 -0.44 -14.93 11.63
CA GLY A 87 -1.66 -15.75 11.71
C GLY A 87 -1.35 -17.18 11.30
N THR A 88 -2.24 -18.11 11.63
CA THR A 88 -2.17 -19.50 11.22
C THR A 88 -3.51 -19.89 10.64
N GLY A 89 -3.48 -20.57 9.50
CA GLY A 89 -4.67 -20.95 8.77
C GLY A 89 -4.28 -21.36 7.36
N SER A 90 -5.11 -22.19 6.75
CA SER A 90 -4.98 -22.64 5.37
C SER A 90 -4.98 -21.46 4.39
N LEU A 91 -4.49 -21.71 3.16
CA LEU A 91 -4.54 -20.75 2.06
C LEU A 91 -5.95 -20.18 1.83
N GLN A 92 -6.99 -21.01 1.97
CA GLN A 92 -8.37 -20.58 1.79
C GLN A 92 -8.81 -19.62 2.90
N GLU A 93 -8.43 -19.88 4.15
CA GLU A 93 -8.74 -19.01 5.28
C GLU A 93 -8.03 -17.66 5.15
N TRP A 94 -6.75 -17.67 4.74
CA TRP A 94 -6.01 -16.44 4.41
C TRP A 94 -6.71 -15.64 3.32
N ASN A 95 -7.07 -16.27 2.20
CA ASN A 95 -7.73 -15.58 1.09
C ASN A 95 -9.08 -14.97 1.52
N THR A 96 -9.89 -15.71 2.26
CA THR A 96 -11.17 -15.21 2.77
C THR A 96 -10.95 -14.01 3.69
N PHE A 97 -10.03 -14.14 4.66
CA PHE A 97 -9.73 -13.09 5.62
C PHE A 97 -9.19 -11.82 4.94
N LEU A 98 -8.15 -11.97 4.10
CA LEU A 98 -7.50 -10.84 3.43
C LEU A 98 -8.48 -10.08 2.54
N ASN A 99 -9.31 -10.79 1.78
CA ASN A 99 -10.32 -10.15 0.94
C ASN A 99 -11.34 -9.36 1.76
N GLN A 100 -11.80 -9.92 2.88
CA GLN A 100 -12.75 -9.24 3.76
C GLN A 100 -12.14 -8.00 4.41
N ALA A 101 -10.92 -8.10 4.94
CA ALA A 101 -10.23 -6.98 5.58
C ALA A 101 -9.91 -5.86 4.59
N GLN A 102 -9.41 -6.20 3.39
CA GLN A 102 -9.16 -5.21 2.34
C GLN A 102 -10.45 -4.56 1.85
N LYS A 103 -11.55 -5.32 1.76
CA LYS A 103 -12.85 -4.76 1.39
C LYS A 103 -13.29 -3.70 2.40
N ILE A 104 -13.19 -3.96 3.70
CA ILE A 104 -13.49 -2.97 4.74
C ILE A 104 -12.60 -1.73 4.57
N ALA A 105 -11.29 -1.91 4.40
CA ALA A 105 -10.36 -0.79 4.25
C ALA A 105 -10.69 0.09 3.03
N MET A 106 -11.03 -0.53 1.90
CA MET A 106 -11.29 0.18 0.65
C MET A 106 -12.71 0.75 0.52
N GLU A 107 -13.70 0.15 1.17
CA GLU A 107 -15.11 0.53 1.04
C GLU A 107 -15.62 1.36 2.23
N GLU A 108 -15.11 1.12 3.44
CA GLU A 108 -15.66 1.68 4.68
C GLU A 108 -14.79 2.79 5.29
N THR A 109 -13.53 2.93 4.89
CA THR A 109 -12.67 4.03 5.36
C THR A 109 -12.72 5.25 4.44
N ARG A 110 -12.49 6.43 5.02
CA ARG A 110 -12.56 7.72 4.32
C ARG A 110 -11.49 7.87 3.22
N LEU A 111 -10.24 7.51 3.53
CA LEU A 111 -9.09 7.67 2.63
C LEU A 111 -8.77 6.42 1.80
N LYS A 112 -9.44 5.29 2.07
CA LYS A 112 -9.34 4.05 1.28
C LYS A 112 -7.89 3.57 1.09
N ILE A 113 -7.13 3.59 2.18
CA ILE A 113 -5.73 3.17 2.19
C ILE A 113 -5.71 1.64 2.34
N PRO A 114 -5.08 0.89 1.42
CA PRO A 114 -4.98 -0.56 1.53
C PRO A 114 -4.23 -0.98 2.78
N LEU A 115 -4.67 -2.07 3.41
CA LEU A 115 -4.00 -2.63 4.58
C LEU A 115 -2.71 -3.34 4.18
N LEU A 116 -1.69 -3.25 5.04
CA LEU A 116 -0.49 -4.06 4.95
C LEU A 116 -0.65 -5.33 5.81
N PHE A 117 -0.29 -6.49 5.25
CA PHE A 117 -0.31 -7.77 5.96
C PHE A 117 1.09 -8.35 6.03
N GLY A 118 1.58 -8.56 7.25
CA GLY A 118 2.84 -9.21 7.54
C GLY A 118 2.66 -10.70 7.83
N ILE A 119 3.31 -11.55 7.04
CA ILE A 119 3.41 -13.00 7.28
C ILE A 119 4.87 -13.37 7.42
N ASP A 120 5.18 -14.17 8.43
CA ASP A 120 6.54 -14.61 8.69
C ASP A 120 6.87 -15.88 7.90
N HIS A 121 7.59 -15.73 6.79
CA HIS A 121 8.00 -16.82 5.88
C HIS A 121 9.49 -17.17 6.05
N ILE A 122 9.94 -17.47 7.27
CA ILE A 122 11.36 -17.77 7.56
C ILE A 122 11.90 -18.96 6.74
N HIS A 123 11.09 -20.02 6.58
CA HIS A 123 11.49 -21.28 5.93
C HIS A 123 10.52 -21.70 4.81
N GLY A 124 9.87 -20.73 4.17
CA GLY A 124 8.76 -20.96 3.25
C GLY A 124 7.41 -20.67 3.89
N ALA A 125 6.37 -20.87 3.10
CA ALA A 125 4.99 -20.66 3.51
C ALA A 125 4.55 -21.66 4.58
N ASN A 126 4.21 -21.15 5.77
CA ASN A 126 3.75 -21.94 6.92
C ASN A 126 2.24 -21.74 7.20
N TYR A 127 1.41 -21.86 6.16
CA TYR A 127 -0.06 -21.86 6.27
C TYR A 127 -0.64 -23.27 6.27
#